data_AF-A0A5C7PQ64-F1
#
_entry.id   AF-A0A5C7PQ64-F1
#
_cell.length_a   1.000
_cell.length_b   1.000
_cell.length_c   1.000
_cell.angle_alpha   90.00
_cell.angle_beta   90.00
_cell.angle_gamma   90.00
#
_symmetry.space_group_name_H-M   'P 1'
#
loop_
_entity.id
_entity.type
_entity.pdbx_description
1 polymer ?
#
loop_
_entity_poly.entity_id
_entity_poly.type
_entity_poly.pdbx_seq_one_letter_code
_entity_poly.pdbx_strand_id
1 'polypeptide(L)'
;MKKVTVGLCGLGTVGSGVFNVMTRNAALINARAGCDVKIVHVGARRDREDCDTSDVTLSRDIFAVLEDPAVDIVVELIGGTDAARDLVLKA
;
A
#
# COMPACT_ATOMS: atom_id res chain seq x y z
N MET A 1 17.43 -12.24 -1.57
CA MET A 1 17.01 -11.30 -0.51
C MET A 1 15.59 -11.66 -0.13
N LYS A 2 15.21 -11.67 1.17
CA LYS A 2 13.81 -11.92 1.56
C LYS A 2 12.93 -10.81 0.94
N LYS A 3 11.74 -11.14 0.48
CA LYS A 3 10.77 -10.18 -0.06
C LYS A 3 9.71 -9.90 0.99
N VAL A 4 9.28 -8.65 1.11
CA VAL A 4 8.16 -8.20 1.94
C VAL A 4 7.26 -7.34 1.06
N THR A 5 6.02 -7.75 0.88
CA THR A 5 5.06 -7.05 0.03
C THR A 5 4.08 -6.23 0.85
N VAL A 6 3.73 -5.06 0.32
CA VAL A 6 2.91 -4.07 1.03
C VAL A 6 1.62 -3.80 0.27
N GLY A 7 0.51 -3.81 1.00
CA GLY A 7 -0.80 -3.35 0.55
C GLY A 7 -1.12 -1.97 1.15
N LEU A 8 -1.46 -0.99 0.32
CA LEU A 8 -1.88 0.34 0.79
C LEU A 8 -3.42 0.45 0.76
N CYS A 9 -4.02 0.72 1.90
CA CYS A 9 -5.44 1.03 2.00
C CYS A 9 -5.60 2.55 2.10
N GLY A 10 -5.86 3.21 0.97
CA GLY A 10 -5.98 4.66 0.88
C GLY A 10 -4.87 5.30 0.04
N LEU A 11 -5.28 6.07 -0.96
CA LEU A 11 -4.40 6.84 -1.85
C LEU A 11 -4.73 8.35 -1.78
N GLY A 12 -4.93 8.84 -0.55
CA GLY A 12 -5.03 10.26 -0.24
C GLY A 12 -3.66 10.95 -0.32
N THR A 13 -3.54 12.17 0.21
CA THR A 13 -2.27 12.91 0.24
C THR A 13 -1.12 12.11 0.88
N VAL A 14 -1.39 11.43 1.99
CA VAL A 14 -0.36 10.61 2.65
C VAL A 14 -0.09 9.33 1.85
N GLY A 15 -1.13 8.66 1.37
CA GLY A 15 -1.01 7.42 0.57
C GLY A 15 -0.19 7.60 -0.71
N SER A 16 -0.45 8.65 -1.50
CA SER A 16 0.36 8.92 -2.70
C SER A 16 1.79 9.31 -2.35
N GLY A 17 1.99 10.06 -1.26
CA GLY A 17 3.32 10.37 -0.73
C GLY A 17 4.11 9.11 -0.36
N VAL A 18 3.50 8.17 0.37
CA VAL A 18 4.10 6.88 0.72
C VAL A 18 4.46 6.10 -0.53
N PHE A 19 3.52 5.94 -1.46
CA PHE A 19 3.75 5.23 -2.72
C PHE A 19 4.95 5.80 -3.48
N ASN A 20 4.93 7.10 -3.74
CA ASN A 20 5.97 7.78 -4.52
C ASN A 20 7.34 7.75 -3.84
N VAL A 21 7.39 7.94 -2.51
CA VAL A 21 8.65 7.88 -1.75
C VAL A 21 9.22 6.47 -1.75
N MET A 22 8.39 5.44 -1.57
CA MET A 22 8.83 4.06 -1.60
C MET A 22 9.35 3.67 -2.98
N THR A 23 8.62 3.99 -4.04
CA THR A 23 9.04 3.69 -5.42
C THR A 23 10.33 4.42 -5.78
N ARG A 24 10.43 5.73 -5.52
CA ARG A 24 11.62 6.53 -5.84
C ARG A 24 12.87 6.12 -5.06
N ASN A 25 12.71 5.67 -3.82
CA ASN A 25 13.83 5.36 -2.92
C ASN A 25 13.99 3.85 -2.66
N ALA A 26 13.42 2.98 -3.51
CA ALA A 26 13.37 1.53 -3.30
C ALA A 26 14.75 0.94 -2.95
N ALA A 27 15.81 1.32 -3.68
CA ALA A 27 17.16 0.84 -3.40
C ALA A 27 17.66 1.19 -1.99
N LEU A 28 17.45 2.43 -1.53
CA LEU A 28 17.86 2.88 -0.20
C LEU A 28 17.03 2.21 0.91
N ILE A 29 15.72 2.08 0.70
CA ILE A 29 14.81 1.43 1.64
C ILE A 29 15.18 -0.04 1.76
N ASN A 30 15.38 -0.74 0.64
CA ASN A 30 15.74 -2.16 0.61
C ASN A 30 17.09 -2.41 1.30
N ALA A 31 18.08 -1.55 1.07
CA ALA A 31 19.38 -1.65 1.73
C ALA A 31 19.29 -1.51 3.26
N ARG A 32 18.42 -0.61 3.76
CA ARG A 32 18.20 -0.40 5.20
C ARG A 32 17.32 -1.47 5.83
N ALA A 33 16.32 -1.96 5.09
CA ALA A 33 15.39 -2.99 5.55
C ALA A 33 15.98 -4.39 5.50
N GLY A 34 17.07 -4.61 4.75
CA GLY A 34 17.67 -5.94 4.54
C GLY A 34 16.79 -6.89 3.72
N CYS A 35 15.75 -6.39 3.08
CA CYS A 35 14.76 -7.13 2.30
C CYS A 35 14.24 -6.29 1.14
N ASP A 36 13.66 -6.93 0.13
CA ASP A 36 13.01 -6.25 -0.98
C ASP A 36 11.58 -5.86 -0.57
N VAL A 37 11.36 -4.57 -0.33
CA VAL A 37 10.07 -4.02 0.08
C VAL A 37 9.35 -3.46 -1.15
N LYS A 38 8.21 -4.04 -1.52
CA LYS A 38 7.46 -3.64 -2.71
C LYS A 38 5.98 -3.46 -2.42
N ILE A 39 5.40 -2.34 -2.86
CA ILE A 39 3.94 -2.16 -2.89
C ILE A 39 3.39 -3.01 -4.04
N VAL A 40 2.40 -3.86 -3.75
CA VAL A 40 1.81 -4.78 -4.74
C VAL A 40 0.32 -4.54 -4.97
N HIS A 41 -0.37 -3.96 -3.99
CA HIS A 41 -1.80 -3.71 -4.06
C HIS A 41 -2.15 -2.38 -3.40
N VAL A 42 -2.98 -1.58 -4.07
CA VAL A 42 -3.54 -0.33 -3.57
C VAL A 42 -5.06 -0.42 -3.59
N GLY A 43 -5.69 -0.17 -2.46
CA GLY A 43 -7.13 0.05 -2.31
C GLY A 43 -7.42 1.55 -2.33
N ALA A 44 -8.09 2.06 -3.36
CA ALA A 44 -8.43 3.47 -3.48
C ALA A 44 -9.74 3.72 -4.23
N ARG A 45 -10.59 4.59 -3.67
CA ARG A 45 -11.89 4.94 -4.27
C ARG A 45 -11.77 5.80 -5.54
N ARG A 46 -10.67 6.52 -5.70
CA ARG A 46 -10.40 7.43 -6.82
C ARG A 46 -8.94 7.34 -7.19
N ASP A 47 -8.64 7.63 -8.45
CA ASP A 47 -7.27 7.70 -8.94
C ASP A 47 -6.56 8.96 -8.46
N ARG A 48 -5.23 8.93 -8.58
CA ARG A 48 -4.33 10.03 -8.28
C ARG A 48 -3.39 10.23 -9.47
N GLU A 49 -3.48 11.40 -10.10
CA GLU A 49 -2.66 11.74 -11.25
C GLU A 49 -1.16 11.83 -10.91
N ASP A 50 -0.85 12.15 -9.65
CA ASP A 50 0.51 12.25 -9.13
C ASP A 50 1.10 10.90 -8.70
N CYS A 51 0.41 9.79 -8.93
CA CYS A 51 0.81 8.47 -8.47
C CYS A 51 0.63 7.42 -9.58
N ASP A 52 1.74 7.00 -10.19
CA ASP A 52 1.71 5.96 -11.22
C ASP A 52 1.49 4.58 -10.57
N THR A 53 0.27 4.06 -10.70
CA THR A 53 -0.15 2.77 -10.15
C THR A 53 -0.24 1.68 -11.21
N SER A 54 0.30 1.91 -12.42
CA SER A 54 0.22 0.96 -13.54
C SER A 54 0.86 -0.40 -13.27
N ASP A 55 1.88 -0.43 -12.40
CA ASP A 55 2.64 -1.64 -12.04
C ASP A 55 2.13 -2.36 -10.77
N VAL A 56 0.99 -1.95 -10.23
CA VAL A 56 0.39 -2.55 -9.03
C VAL A 56 -1.08 -2.88 -9.24
N THR A 57 -1.59 -3.84 -8.47
CA THR A 57 -3.03 -4.08 -8.43
C THR A 57 -3.72 -2.86 -7.82
N LEU A 58 -4.75 -2.33 -8.48
CA LEU A 58 -5.57 -1.23 -7.98
C LEU A 58 -7.01 -1.70 -7.81
N SER A 59 -7.52 -1.68 -6.58
CA SER A 59 -8.90 -2.04 -6.27
C SER A 59 -9.69 -0.85 -5.75
N ARG A 60 -10.98 -0.80 -6.10
CA ARG A 60 -11.92 0.22 -5.58
C ARG A 60 -12.54 -0.17 -4.25
N ASP A 61 -12.53 -1.46 -3.94
CA ASP A 61 -12.76 -1.97 -2.60
C ASP A 61 -11.44 -2.01 -1.84
N ILE A 62 -11.41 -1.38 -0.67
CA ILE A 62 -10.24 -1.32 0.21
C ILE A 62 -10.02 -2.65 0.94
N PHE A 63 -11.07 -3.44 1.17
CA PHE A 63 -10.96 -4.74 1.82
C PHE A 63 -10.33 -5.81 0.91
N ALA A 64 -10.39 -5.61 -0.41
CA ALA A 64 -9.71 -6.49 -1.37
C ALA A 64 -8.18 -6.56 -1.12
N VAL A 65 -7.58 -5.53 -0.52
CA VAL A 65 -6.16 -5.52 -0.14
C VAL A 65 -5.86 -6.53 0.97
N LEU A 66 -6.81 -6.76 1.90
CA LEU A 66 -6.66 -7.75 2.97
C LEU A 66 -6.79 -9.18 2.45
N GLU A 67 -7.53 -9.35 1.35
CA GLU A 67 -7.82 -10.65 0.75
C GLU A 67 -6.74 -11.08 -0.26
N ASP A 68 -5.82 -10.18 -0.63
CA ASP A 68 -4.74 -10.48 -1.56
C ASP A 68 -3.64 -11.31 -0.85
N PRO A 69 -3.47 -12.61 -1.20
CA PRO A 69 -2.44 -13.45 -0.59
C PRO A 69 -1.01 -13.00 -0.93
N ALA A 70 -0.86 -12.07 -1.88
CA ALA A 70 0.42 -11.46 -2.20
C ALA A 70 0.80 -10.32 -1.26
N VAL A 71 -0.03 -9.90 -0.29
CA VAL A 71 0.25 -8.82 0.67
C VAL A 71 0.75 -9.39 2.01
N ASP A 72 1.98 -9.05 2.39
CA ASP A 72 2.54 -9.42 3.71
C ASP A 72 2.21 -8.39 4.81
N ILE A 73 2.15 -7.11 4.44
CA ILE A 73 1.93 -5.99 5.37
C ILE A 73 0.88 -5.05 4.81
N VAL A 74 -0.10 -4.69 5.64
CA VAL A 74 -1.13 -3.69 5.32
C VAL A 74 -0.80 -2.35 5.95
N VAL A 75 -0.95 -1.28 5.19
CA VAL A 75 -0.81 0.12 5.66
C VAL A 75 -2.15 0.83 5.49
N GLU A 76 -2.79 1.16 6.61
CA GLU A 76 -4.08 1.86 6.64
C GLU A 76 -3.89 3.39 6.58
N LEU A 77 -4.49 4.03 5.57
CA LEU A 77 -4.42 5.46 5.26
C LEU A 77 -5.76 5.98 4.70
N ILE A 78 -6.88 5.33 4.98
CA ILE A 78 -8.21 5.71 4.48
C ILE A 78 -8.81 6.88 5.25
N GLY A 79 -8.38 7.08 6.50
CA GLY A 79 -8.92 8.11 7.39
C GLY A 79 -10.32 7.78 7.94
N GLY A 80 -10.74 8.54 8.96
CA GLY A 80 -11.88 8.17 9.79
C GLY A 80 -11.54 7.03 10.75
N THR A 81 -12.54 6.53 11.49
CA THR A 81 -12.31 5.53 12.55
C THR A 81 -13.00 4.20 12.29
N ASP A 82 -14.18 4.21 11.67
CA ASP A 82 -15.02 3.00 11.64
C ASP A 82 -14.45 1.94 10.68
N ALA A 83 -14.40 2.27 9.38
CA ALA A 83 -13.81 1.38 8.39
C ALA A 83 -12.31 1.13 8.63
N ALA A 84 -11.59 2.11 9.19
CA ALA A 84 -10.18 1.99 9.53
C ALA A 84 -9.96 0.95 10.63
N ARG A 85 -10.77 1.01 11.71
CA ARG A 85 -10.76 0.03 12.80
C ARG A 85 -11.07 -1.36 12.28
N ASP A 86 -12.10 -1.50 11.44
CA ASP A 86 -12.48 -2.81 10.91
C ASP A 86 -11.40 -3.39 9.99
N LEU A 87 -10.69 -2.55 9.23
CA LEU A 87 -9.56 -2.97 8.41
C LEU A 87 -8.40 -3.46 9.28
N VAL A 88 -8.01 -2.69 10.29
CA VAL A 88 -6.89 -3.03 11.18
C VAL A 88 -7.15 -4.29 12.00
N LEU A 89 -8.39 -4.54 12.44
CA LEU A 89 -8.73 -5.74 13.22
C LEU A 89 -8.79 -7.02 12.38
N LYS A 90 -8.94 -6.90 11.05
CA LYS A 90 -9.02 -8.05 10.13
C LYS A 90 -7.69 -8.40 9.48
N ALA A 91 -6.71 -7.49 9.52
CA ALA A 91 -5.35 -7.68 8.99
C ALA A 91 -4.50 -8.53 9.95
#